data_AF-A0A7C0V0L1-F1
#
_entry.id   AF-A0A7C0V0L1-F1
#
_cell.length_a   1.000
_cell.length_b   1.000
_cell.length_c   1.000
_cell.angle_alpha   90.00
_cell.angle_beta   90.00
_cell.angle_gamma   90.00
#
_symmetry.space_group_name_H-M   'P 1'
#
loop_
_entity.id
_entity.type
_entity.pdbx_description
1 polymer ?
#
loop_
_entity_poly.entity_id
_entity_poly.type
_entity_poly.pdbx_seq_one_letter_code
_entity_poly.pdbx_strand_id
1 'polypeptide(L)'
;MYTIVDLFCGAGGFSRGFKDEGFKVILGVENLDIIAETFKKNFPEAVIIVEDIKNVHSKDIIEIVDEPDVVIGGPPCEAFTKANPRRKENPIDRLYSDPIGNLVLHFVRIVGDLRPKIFVMENVPGILEGELKHYLTKEFGRVGYEK
;
A
#
# COMPACT_ATOMS: atom_id res chain seq x y z
N MET A 1 16.86 -14.52 0.98
CA MET A 1 16.39 -13.39 1.82
C MET A 1 15.22 -12.79 1.08
N TYR A 2 14.07 -12.66 1.73
CA TYR A 2 12.86 -12.15 1.08
C TYR A 2 12.96 -10.64 0.85
N THR A 3 12.55 -10.18 -0.33
CA THR A 3 12.55 -8.76 -0.69
C THR A 3 11.18 -8.10 -0.48
N ILE A 4 11.19 -6.83 -0.10
CA ILE A 4 9.97 -6.05 0.23
C ILE A 4 9.90 -4.75 -0.54
N VAL A 5 8.74 -4.52 -1.15
CA VAL A 5 8.29 -3.21 -1.65
C VAL A 5 7.24 -2.63 -0.71
N ASP A 6 7.38 -1.37 -0.29
CA ASP A 6 6.42 -0.65 0.56
C ASP A 6 5.75 0.50 -0.21
N LEU A 7 4.48 0.36 -0.57
CA LEU A 7 3.78 1.28 -1.49
C LEU A 7 3.23 2.55 -0.83
N PHE A 8 3.32 2.66 0.50
CA PHE A 8 2.87 3.82 1.27
C PHE A 8 3.80 3.95 2.48
N CYS A 9 5.09 4.14 2.21
CA CYS A 9 6.11 3.78 3.18
C CYS A 9 6.22 4.77 4.35
N GLY A 10 5.73 6.01 4.18
CA GLY A 10 5.88 7.03 5.20
C GLY A 10 7.35 7.17 5.62
N ALA A 11 7.59 7.38 6.92
CA ALA A 11 8.95 7.38 7.48
C ALA A 11 9.59 5.98 7.55
N GLY A 12 8.86 4.91 7.17
CA GLY A 12 9.34 3.53 7.12
C GLY A 12 9.13 2.71 8.40
N GLY A 13 8.17 3.10 9.25
CA GLY A 13 7.83 2.35 10.46
C GLY A 13 7.36 0.92 10.18
N PHE A 14 6.51 0.74 9.17
CA PHE A 14 6.02 -0.59 8.78
C PHE A 14 7.14 -1.45 8.19
N SER A 15 7.89 -0.89 7.24
CA SER A 15 9.12 -1.46 6.70
C SER A 15 10.15 -1.88 7.77
N ARG A 16 10.26 -1.13 8.88
CA ARG A 16 11.26 -1.39 9.93
C ARG A 16 11.04 -2.73 10.61
N GLY A 17 9.79 -3.07 10.94
CA GLY A 17 9.49 -4.36 11.57
C GLY A 17 9.96 -5.54 10.73
N PHE A 18 9.72 -5.51 9.42
CA PHE A 18 10.21 -6.56 8.53
C PHE A 18 11.74 -6.59 8.40
N LYS A 19 12.38 -5.43 8.34
CA LYS A 19 13.85 -5.35 8.32
C LYS A 19 14.47 -5.97 9.57
N ASP A 20 13.88 -5.70 10.73
CA ASP A 20 14.34 -6.26 12.01
C ASP A 20 14.17 -7.80 12.05
N GLU A 21 13.19 -8.35 11.32
CA GLU A 21 12.98 -9.80 11.09
C GLU A 21 13.81 -10.37 9.92
N GLY A 22 14.79 -9.63 9.38
CA GLY A 22 15.75 -10.11 8.40
C GLY A 22 15.29 -10.05 6.94
N PHE A 23 14.19 -9.35 6.63
CA PHE A 23 13.78 -9.07 5.26
C PHE A 23 14.59 -7.90 4.67
N LYS A 24 14.72 -7.88 3.34
CA LYS A 24 15.37 -6.79 2.63
C LYS A 24 14.34 -5.81 2.05
N VAL A 25 14.24 -4.63 2.64
CA VAL A 25 13.47 -3.52 2.06
C VAL A 25 14.23 -2.98 0.85
N ILE A 26 13.64 -3.11 -0.33
CA ILE A 26 14.29 -2.79 -1.61
C ILE A 26 13.73 -1.54 -2.27
N LEU A 27 12.46 -1.21 -2.02
CA LEU A 27 11.82 -0.02 -2.56
C LEU A 27 10.72 0.51 -1.63
N GLY A 28 10.61 1.83 -1.53
CA GLY A 28 9.50 2.54 -0.92
C GLY A 28 8.84 3.51 -1.91
N VAL A 29 7.55 3.77 -1.74
CA VAL A 29 6.81 4.84 -2.42
C VAL A 29 6.21 5.77 -1.36
N GLU A 30 6.47 7.07 -1.51
CA GLU A 30 5.98 8.12 -0.62
C GLU A 30 5.76 9.40 -1.43
N ASN A 31 4.63 10.08 -1.26
CA ASN A 31 4.31 11.25 -2.08
C ASN A 31 4.76 12.58 -1.47
N LEU A 32 5.22 12.59 -0.22
CA LEU A 32 5.77 13.76 0.46
C LEU A 32 7.28 13.67 0.60
N ASP A 33 7.99 14.54 -0.12
CA ASP A 33 9.46 14.59 -0.20
C ASP A 33 10.14 14.58 1.19
N ILE A 34 9.68 15.42 2.11
CA ILE A 34 10.27 15.50 3.48
C ILE A 34 10.12 14.20 4.28
N ILE A 35 9.06 13.43 4.03
CA ILE A 35 8.84 12.14 4.67
C ILE A 35 9.70 11.07 3.98
N ALA A 36 9.76 11.11 2.65
CA ALA A 36 10.60 10.23 1.85
C ALA A 36 12.10 10.35 2.23
N GLU A 37 12.57 11.55 2.56
CA GLU A 37 13.93 11.75 3.10
C GLU A 37 14.16 10.98 4.40
N THR A 38 13.13 10.90 5.25
CA THR A 38 13.20 10.14 6.51
C THR A 38 13.24 8.65 6.22
N PHE A 39 12.45 8.15 5.28
CA PHE A 39 12.55 6.75 4.83
C PHE A 39 13.97 6.44 4.35
N LYS A 40 14.53 7.26 3.45
CA LYS A 40 15.86 7.06 2.88
C LYS A 40 16.97 7.04 3.93
N LYS A 41 16.86 7.83 5.00
CA LYS A 41 17.80 7.79 6.13
C LYS A 41 17.76 6.46 6.90
N ASN A 42 16.59 5.83 7.01
CA ASN A 42 16.41 4.55 7.71
C ASN A 42 16.73 3.33 6.82
N PHE A 43 16.54 3.47 5.51
CA PHE A 43 16.72 2.42 4.49
C PHE A 43 17.63 2.94 3.35
N PRO A 44 18.92 3.20 3.62
CA PRO A 44 19.82 3.82 2.63
C PRO A 44 20.09 2.95 1.39
N GLU A 45 19.84 1.64 1.49
CA GLU A 45 19.96 0.69 0.37
C GLU A 45 18.68 0.57 -0.47
N ALA A 46 17.54 1.07 0.03
CA ALA A 46 16.28 1.00 -0.69
C ALA A 46 16.17 2.17 -1.68
N VAL A 47 15.57 1.90 -2.83
CA VAL A 47 15.15 2.96 -3.75
C VAL A 47 13.90 3.62 -3.19
N ILE A 48 13.78 4.93 -3.37
CA ILE A 48 12.60 5.70 -2.96
C ILE A 48 12.01 6.37 -4.18
N ILE A 49 10.74 6.09 -4.47
CA ILE A 49 9.96 6.80 -5.48
C ILE A 49 9.16 7.89 -4.75
N VAL A 50 9.47 9.15 -5.07
CA VAL A 50 8.78 10.31 -4.52
C VAL A 50 7.66 10.73 -5.47
N GLU A 51 6.50 10.08 -5.37
CA GLU A 51 5.37 10.28 -6.27
C GLU A 51 4.06 9.81 -5.63
N ASP A 52 2.94 10.39 -6.07
CA ASP A 52 1.62 9.90 -5.74
C ASP A 52 1.39 8.52 -6.40
N ILE A 53 0.99 7.53 -5.60
CA ILE A 53 0.74 6.15 -6.06
C ILE A 53 -0.21 6.06 -7.28
N LYS A 54 -1.07 7.06 -7.49
CA LYS A 54 -1.93 7.17 -8.68
C LYS A 54 -1.13 7.24 -9.97
N ASN A 55 0.04 7.88 -9.93
CA ASN A 55 0.92 8.15 -11.07
C ASN A 55 2.03 7.11 -11.21
N VAL A 56 2.28 6.29 -10.19
CA VAL A 56 3.28 5.23 -10.25
C VAL A 56 2.79 4.11 -11.16
N HIS A 57 3.58 3.71 -12.15
CA HIS A 57 3.29 2.52 -12.95
C HIS A 57 4.06 1.31 -12.42
N SER A 58 3.42 0.15 -12.40
CA SER A 58 4.03 -1.10 -11.91
C SER A 58 5.28 -1.48 -12.71
N LYS A 59 5.35 -1.09 -13.98
CA LYS A 59 6.54 -1.23 -14.82
C LYS A 59 7.75 -0.46 -14.27
N ASP A 60 7.54 0.73 -13.71
CA ASP A 60 8.63 1.52 -13.12
C ASP A 60 9.23 0.78 -11.91
N ILE A 61 8.39 0.10 -11.12
CA ILE A 61 8.83 -0.72 -9.99
C ILE A 61 9.59 -1.94 -10.51
N ILE A 62 9.05 -2.68 -11.48
CA ILE A 62 9.67 -3.88 -12.05
C ILE A 62 11.04 -3.56 -12.66
N GLU A 63 11.20 -2.43 -13.35
CA GLU A 63 12.49 -2.03 -13.92
C GLU A 63 13.56 -1.75 -12.84
N ILE A 64 13.15 -1.34 -11.63
CA ILE A 64 14.08 -1.04 -10.53
C ILE A 64 14.43 -2.27 -9.71
N VAL A 65 13.43 -3.10 -9.38
CA VAL A 65 13.58 -4.18 -8.39
C VAL A 65 13.20 -5.58 -8.86
N ASP A 66 12.87 -5.74 -10.14
CA ASP A 66 12.35 -6.99 -10.71
C ASP A 66 11.08 -7.46 -9.95
N GLU A 67 10.93 -8.76 -9.66
CA GLU A 67 9.80 -9.29 -8.91
C GLU A 67 10.07 -9.29 -7.39
N PRO A 68 9.29 -8.54 -6.57
CA PRO A 68 9.42 -8.59 -5.11
C PRO A 68 8.74 -9.83 -4.54
N ASP A 69 9.31 -10.39 -3.48
CA ASP A 69 8.66 -11.50 -2.77
C ASP A 69 7.42 -11.04 -2.00
N VAL A 70 7.47 -9.83 -1.43
CA VAL A 70 6.43 -9.27 -0.56
C VAL A 70 6.13 -7.82 -0.93
N VAL A 71 4.85 -7.48 -0.98
CA VAL A 71 4.38 -6.08 -1.08
C VAL A 71 3.64 -5.69 0.19
N ILE A 72 4.05 -4.60 0.82
CA ILE A 72 3.38 -4.04 1.99
C ILE A 72 2.88 -2.62 1.71
N GLY A 73 1.96 -2.14 2.54
CA GLY A 73 1.58 -0.74 2.51
C GLY A 73 0.43 -0.42 3.47
N GLY A 74 0.40 0.81 3.96
CA GLY A 74 -0.73 1.36 4.72
C GLY A 74 -1.38 2.51 3.95
N PRO A 75 -2.31 2.25 3.01
CA PRO A 75 -3.04 3.33 2.34
C PRO A 75 -3.74 4.24 3.35
N PRO A 76 -3.85 5.56 3.11
CA PRO A 76 -4.45 6.50 4.05
C PRO A 76 -5.87 6.07 4.48
N CYS A 77 -6.17 6.17 5.77
CA CYS A 77 -7.35 5.60 6.40
C CYS A 77 -8.54 6.56 6.51
N GLU A 78 -8.37 7.82 6.08
CA GLU A 78 -9.30 8.93 6.32
C GLU A 78 -10.70 8.64 5.79
N ALA A 79 -10.81 7.91 4.66
CA ALA A 79 -12.09 7.50 4.10
C ALA A 79 -12.85 6.50 4.99
N PHE A 80 -12.15 5.74 5.82
CA PHE A 80 -12.70 4.60 6.57
C PHE A 80 -12.82 4.85 8.09
N THR A 81 -12.03 5.76 8.64
CA THR A 81 -12.03 6.04 10.09
C THR A 81 -13.32 6.71 10.57
N LYS A 82 -13.85 6.24 11.71
CA LYS A 82 -15.02 6.86 12.38
C LYS A 82 -14.72 8.26 12.92
N ALA A 83 -13.44 8.61 13.08
CA ALA A 83 -13.01 9.93 13.54
C ALA A 83 -13.17 11.01 12.45
N ASN A 84 -13.33 10.64 11.18
CA ASN A 84 -13.54 11.59 10.10
C ASN A 84 -15.03 11.93 9.98
N PRO A 85 -15.46 13.16 10.33
CA PRO A 85 -16.87 13.56 10.24
C PRO A 85 -17.34 13.74 8.79
N ARG A 86 -16.41 13.81 7.82
CA ARG A 86 -16.69 13.94 6.39
C ARG A 86 -16.65 12.61 5.63
N ARG A 87 -16.45 11.48 6.33
CA ARG A 87 -16.45 10.16 5.68
C ARG A 87 -17.79 9.92 4.98
N LYS A 88 -17.78 9.29 3.81
CA LYS A 88 -19.01 8.98 3.07
C LYS A 88 -19.96 8.13 3.93
N GLU A 89 -21.25 8.43 3.88
CA GLU A 89 -22.24 7.69 4.69
C GLU A 89 -22.31 6.23 4.25
N ASN A 90 -22.52 6.01 2.95
CA ASN A 90 -22.49 4.69 2.34
C ASN A 90 -21.07 4.10 2.40
N PRO A 91 -20.85 2.93 3.04
CA PRO A 91 -19.54 2.29 3.12
C PRO A 91 -18.90 2.06 1.74
N ILE A 92 -19.68 1.66 0.73
CA ILE A 92 -19.17 1.35 -0.61
C ILE A 92 -18.53 2.59 -1.26
N ASP A 93 -19.15 3.75 -1.09
CA ASP A 93 -18.66 5.02 -1.65
C ASP A 93 -17.32 5.42 -1.02
N ARG A 94 -17.02 4.98 0.21
CA ARG A 94 -15.71 5.19 0.83
C ARG A 94 -14.60 4.48 0.08
N LEU A 95 -14.88 3.36 -0.60
CA LEU A 95 -13.87 2.64 -1.39
C LEU A 95 -13.83 3.13 -2.83
N TYR A 96 -14.99 3.31 -3.47
CA TYR A 96 -15.07 3.55 -4.91
C TYR A 96 -15.26 5.01 -5.32
N SER A 97 -15.79 5.88 -4.45
CA SER A 97 -16.10 7.28 -4.80
C SER A 97 -15.28 8.29 -4.01
N ASP A 98 -14.73 7.92 -2.86
CA ASP A 98 -13.83 8.76 -2.09
C ASP A 98 -12.42 8.75 -2.71
N PRO A 99 -11.85 9.91 -3.08
CA PRO A 99 -10.51 9.97 -3.69
C PRO A 99 -9.40 9.38 -2.81
N ILE A 100 -9.54 9.46 -1.48
CA ILE A 100 -8.57 8.87 -0.55
C ILE A 100 -8.78 7.37 -0.45
N GLY A 101 -10.02 6.90 -0.35
CA GLY A 101 -10.29 5.47 -0.31
C GLY A 101 -9.95 4.74 -1.61
N ASN A 102 -10.03 5.41 -2.76
CA ASN A 102 -9.53 4.91 -4.04
C ASN A 102 -8.03 4.55 -4.01
N LEU A 103 -7.23 5.11 -3.10
CA LEU A 103 -5.81 4.74 -2.97
C LEU A 103 -5.63 3.27 -2.59
N VAL A 104 -6.61 2.65 -1.91
CA VAL A 104 -6.66 1.20 -1.69
C VAL A 104 -6.75 0.44 -3.02
N LEU A 105 -7.49 0.95 -4.00
CA LEU A 105 -7.59 0.31 -5.32
C LEU A 105 -6.27 0.44 -6.10
N HIS A 106 -5.50 1.50 -5.89
CA HIS A 106 -4.15 1.60 -6.45
C HIS A 106 -3.17 0.61 -5.82
N PHE A 107 -3.30 0.34 -4.52
CA PHE A 107 -2.58 -0.77 -3.87
C PHE A 107 -2.94 -2.11 -4.51
N VAL A 108 -4.23 -2.42 -4.65
CA VAL A 108 -4.71 -3.66 -5.29
C VAL A 108 -4.18 -3.79 -6.73
N ARG A 109 -4.22 -2.70 -7.51
CA ARG A 109 -3.67 -2.66 -8.88
C ARG A 109 -2.20 -3.08 -8.91
N ILE A 110 -1.36 -2.44 -8.10
CA ILE A 110 0.08 -2.71 -8.11
C ILE A 110 0.38 -4.12 -7.59
N VAL A 111 -0.33 -4.58 -6.56
CA VAL A 111 -0.23 -5.98 -6.09
C VAL A 111 -0.60 -6.97 -7.22
N GLY A 112 -1.63 -6.65 -8.00
CA GLY A 112 -2.04 -7.46 -9.15
C GLY A 112 -1.00 -7.51 -10.27
N ASP A 113 -0.32 -6.39 -10.53
CA ASP A 113 0.70 -6.30 -11.57
C ASP A 113 2.03 -6.94 -11.14
N LEU A 114 2.47 -6.69 -9.89
CA LEU A 114 3.73 -7.22 -9.36
C LEU A 114 3.65 -8.70 -8.96
N ARG A 115 2.43 -9.21 -8.72
CA ARG A 115 2.17 -10.60 -8.33
C ARG A 115 3.10 -11.16 -7.24
N PRO A 116 3.32 -10.45 -6.11
CA PRO A 116 4.17 -10.95 -5.03
C PRO A 116 3.63 -12.26 -4.44
N LYS A 117 4.50 -13.02 -3.76
CA LYS A 117 4.06 -14.25 -3.06
C LYS A 117 3.16 -13.92 -1.88
N ILE A 118 3.40 -12.77 -1.24
CA ILE A 118 2.69 -12.30 -0.05
C ILE A 118 2.41 -10.81 -0.22
N PHE A 119 1.23 -10.35 0.20
CA PHE A 119 1.02 -8.94 0.45
C PHE A 119 0.46 -8.71 1.85
N VAL A 120 0.75 -7.54 2.42
CA VAL A 120 0.17 -7.10 3.70
C VAL A 120 -0.30 -5.66 3.57
N MET A 121 -1.61 -5.46 3.69
CA MET A 121 -2.22 -4.13 3.69
C MET A 121 -2.68 -3.78 5.10
N GLU A 122 -2.12 -2.72 5.67
CA GLU A 122 -2.53 -2.19 6.98
C GLU A 122 -3.64 -1.13 6.81
N ASN A 123 -4.63 -1.15 7.71
CA ASN A 123 -5.62 -0.10 7.80
C ASN A 123 -6.42 -0.14 9.12
N VAL A 124 -7.22 0.89 9.35
CA VAL A 124 -8.13 0.96 10.50
C VAL A 124 -9.29 -0.06 10.38
N PRO A 125 -9.89 -0.52 11.50
CA PRO A 125 -10.97 -1.51 11.47
C PRO A 125 -12.19 -1.13 10.62
N GLY A 126 -12.43 0.17 10.42
CA GLY A 126 -13.51 0.70 9.59
C GLY A 126 -13.43 0.26 8.12
N ILE A 127 -12.26 -0.19 7.64
CA ILE A 127 -12.11 -0.72 6.28
C ILE A 127 -12.91 -2.02 6.08
N LEU A 128 -13.28 -2.72 7.15
CA LEU A 128 -14.08 -3.94 7.12
C LEU A 128 -15.56 -3.71 7.51
N GLU A 129 -16.01 -2.45 7.56
CA GLU A 129 -17.38 -2.09 7.98
C GLU A 129 -18.42 -2.47 6.91
N GLY A 130 -19.45 -3.21 7.32
CA GLY A 130 -20.57 -3.58 6.45
C GLY A 130 -20.12 -4.39 5.22
N GLU A 131 -20.55 -3.95 4.04
CA GLU A 131 -20.26 -4.63 2.78
C GLU A 131 -18.82 -4.42 2.27
N LEU A 132 -18.05 -3.49 2.85
CA LEU A 132 -16.69 -3.18 2.39
C LEU A 132 -15.78 -4.41 2.36
N LYS A 133 -15.88 -5.28 3.37
CA LYS A 133 -15.10 -6.53 3.43
C LYS A 133 -15.35 -7.41 2.19
N HIS A 134 -16.61 -7.50 1.75
CA HIS A 134 -16.98 -8.28 0.57
C HIS A 134 -16.34 -7.69 -0.69
N TYR A 135 -16.49 -6.38 -0.88
CA TYR A 135 -15.94 -5.69 -2.05
C TYR A 135 -14.40 -5.70 -2.07
N LEU A 136 -13.73 -5.49 -0.94
CA LEU A 136 -12.27 -5.61 -0.86
C LEU A 136 -11.78 -7.02 -1.21
N THR A 137 -12.45 -8.05 -0.68
CA THR A 137 -12.13 -9.44 -1.03
C THR A 137 -12.33 -9.68 -2.53
N LYS A 138 -13.38 -9.10 -3.13
CA LYS A 138 -13.64 -9.17 -4.57
C LYS A 138 -12.56 -8.45 -5.39
N GLU A 139 -12.09 -7.29 -4.97
CA GLU A 139 -11.01 -6.57 -5.68
C GLU A 139 -9.69 -7.35 -5.65
N PHE A 140 -9.30 -7.92 -4.51
CA PHE A 140 -8.14 -8.80 -4.44
C PHE A 140 -8.33 -10.10 -5.25
N GLY A 141 -9.53 -10.68 -5.24
CA GLY A 141 -9.87 -11.85 -6.05
C GLY A 141 -9.73 -11.59 -7.56
N ARG A 142 -10.10 -10.40 -8.04
CA ARG A 142 -9.94 -10.00 -9.45
C ARG A 142 -8.49 -9.98 -9.91
N VAL A 143 -7.55 -9.73 -9.00
CA VAL A 143 -6.12 -9.72 -9.28
C VAL A 143 -5.43 -11.03 -8.90
N GLY A 144 -6.20 -12.09 -8.66
CA GLY A 144 -5.69 -13.45 -8.51
C GLY A 144 -5.39 -13.89 -7.07
N TYR A 145 -5.84 -13.14 -6.07
CA TYR A 145 -5.71 -13.53 -4.65
C TYR A 145 -7.06 -13.95 -4.09
N GLU A 146 -7.28 -15.26 -4.03
CA GLU A 146 -8.44 -15.87 -3.39
C GLU A 146 -8.15 -16.16 -1.92
N LYS A 147 -9.22 -16.24 -1.13
CA LYS A 147 -9.17 -16.46 0.33
C LYS A 147 -9.50 -17.89 0.70
#